data_AF-A0AAP0WXS1-F1
#
_entry.id   AF-A0AAP0WXS1-F1
#
_cell.length_a   1.000
_cell.length_b   1.000
_cell.length_c   1.000
_cell.angle_alpha   90.00
_cell.angle_beta   90.00
_cell.angle_gamma   90.00
#
_symmetry.space_group_name_H-M   'P 1'
#
loop_
_entity.id
_entity.type
_entity.pdbx_description
1 polymer ?
#
loop_
_entity_poly.entity_id
_entity_poly.type
_entity_poly.pdbx_seq_one_letter_code
_entity_poly.pdbx_strand_id
1 'polypeptide(L)'
;MSGKGSTSSRIWPVEFGLTRALNIDIKAINDLFAKIDVIEIYMDQEHFKSLDHLFLPHLEVPLDCVDGDRDRYHIEGLMESPSVDDDGDCFSPLLLNATSVNIEVYYNKAVNYTLMVTFVSFLQVLLLIRQMEHGNTQSGAAKVSILMIGQQAIMDSYLCLLHLTAGILVESLFNAFATAAFFKFVVFSIFEMRYLLAIWKASRPMNNGEGWETMRRELSVLYSRFYGILLGGILVMYEFHNFLRPILLLMYSFWIPQIITNVVRDSRKPLHPHYILGMTVTRLAIPLYVFGCPNNFMRIEPDKNWCICLAVFMGLQASILLLQHYLGSRWFIPRQILPEKYSYYRRFDQNAHHATDCVICMTAIDLTQRSNDCMVTPCDHFFHSGCLQRWMDIKMECPTCRRSLPPA
;
A
#
# COMPACT_ATOMS: atom_id res chain seq x y z
N MET A 1 -30.21 46.83 -43.27
CA MET A 1 -30.15 45.88 -42.14
C MET A 1 -29.30 44.69 -42.56
N SER A 2 -28.56 44.10 -41.60
CA SER A 2 -27.67 42.94 -41.71
C SER A 2 -26.19 43.29 -41.94
N GLY A 3 -25.49 43.50 -40.82
CA GLY A 3 -24.04 43.39 -40.74
C GLY A 3 -23.62 41.92 -40.78
N LYS A 4 -22.62 41.60 -41.58
CA LYS A 4 -21.94 40.30 -41.54
C LYS A 4 -20.65 40.45 -40.75
N GLY A 5 -20.71 40.09 -39.47
CA GLY A 5 -19.52 39.83 -38.65
C GLY A 5 -18.88 38.52 -39.07
N SER A 6 -17.56 38.52 -39.27
CA SER A 6 -16.78 37.30 -39.50
C SER A 6 -16.55 36.59 -38.17
N THR A 7 -17.20 35.44 -37.96
CA THR A 7 -16.85 34.51 -36.88
C THR A 7 -15.83 33.50 -37.39
N SER A 8 -14.57 33.74 -37.03
CA SER A 8 -13.50 32.75 -37.13
C SER A 8 -13.74 31.67 -36.05
N SER A 9 -14.23 30.51 -36.45
CA SER A 9 -14.28 29.31 -35.62
C SER A 9 -12.88 28.73 -35.48
N ARG A 10 -12.17 29.14 -34.43
CA ARG A 10 -10.99 28.42 -33.93
C ARG A 10 -11.43 27.09 -33.33
N ILE A 11 -11.35 26.04 -34.13
CA ILE A 11 -11.32 24.65 -33.65
C ILE A 11 -9.96 24.50 -32.94
N TRP A 12 -9.98 24.45 -31.61
CA TRP A 12 -8.81 24.08 -30.82
C TRP A 12 -8.59 22.57 -30.97
N PRO A 13 -7.40 22.09 -31.37
CA PRO A 13 -7.10 20.66 -31.38
C PRO A 13 -6.93 20.18 -29.93
N VAL A 14 -7.95 19.52 -29.39
CA VAL A 14 -7.94 18.90 -28.05
C VAL A 14 -7.08 17.62 -28.02
N GLU A 15 -6.62 17.13 -29.17
CA GLU A 15 -5.85 15.87 -29.29
C GLU A 15 -4.35 16.00 -28.99
N PHE A 16 -3.78 17.21 -28.92
CA PHE A 16 -2.33 17.39 -28.71
C PHE A 16 -1.89 17.47 -27.24
N GLY A 17 -2.83 17.59 -26.30
CA GLY A 17 -2.56 17.66 -24.86
C GLY A 17 -2.45 16.31 -24.17
N LEU A 18 -3.21 15.31 -24.63
CA LEU A 18 -3.23 13.97 -24.02
C LEU A 18 -1.96 13.17 -24.35
N THR A 19 -1.48 13.25 -25.58
CA THR A 19 -0.25 12.57 -26.04
C THR A 19 1.01 13.13 -25.38
N ARG A 20 1.03 14.43 -25.07
CA ARG A 20 2.17 15.04 -24.36
C ARG A 20 2.17 14.70 -22.87
N ALA A 21 1.00 14.64 -22.23
CA ALA A 21 0.88 14.19 -20.84
C ALA A 21 1.22 12.70 -20.68
N LEU A 22 0.72 11.82 -21.57
CA LEU A 22 1.09 10.40 -21.59
C LEU A 22 2.59 10.18 -21.86
N ASN A 23 3.20 10.95 -22.77
CA ASN A 23 4.64 10.84 -23.03
C ASN A 23 5.51 11.34 -21.87
N ILE A 24 5.03 12.32 -21.09
CA ILE A 24 5.74 12.80 -19.90
C ILE A 24 5.65 11.74 -18.78
N ASP A 25 4.50 11.11 -18.59
CA ASP A 25 4.34 10.00 -17.64
C ASP A 25 5.18 8.77 -18.05
N ILE A 26 5.20 8.39 -19.32
CA ILE A 26 6.01 7.28 -19.82
C ILE A 26 7.50 7.56 -19.67
N LYS A 27 7.98 8.78 -19.93
CA LYS A 27 9.39 9.13 -19.74
C LYS A 27 9.79 9.11 -18.26
N ALA A 28 8.95 9.66 -17.38
CA ALA A 28 9.20 9.67 -15.94
C ALA A 28 9.18 8.26 -15.32
N ILE A 29 8.24 7.43 -15.77
CA ILE A 29 8.16 6.00 -15.44
C ILE A 29 9.38 5.27 -16.01
N ASN A 30 9.76 5.56 -17.26
CA ASN A 30 10.92 4.97 -17.89
C ASN A 30 12.23 5.37 -17.20
N ASP A 31 12.36 6.60 -16.69
CA ASP A 31 13.52 7.05 -15.92
C ASP A 31 13.55 6.43 -14.51
N LEU A 32 12.38 6.20 -13.89
CA LEU A 32 12.24 5.49 -12.60
C LEU A 32 12.58 3.99 -12.76
N PHE A 33 12.17 3.38 -13.87
CA PHE A 33 12.47 1.99 -14.22
C PHE A 33 13.87 1.78 -14.83
N ALA A 34 14.45 2.80 -15.47
CA ALA A 34 15.83 2.82 -15.95
C ALA A 34 16.83 2.86 -14.78
N LYS A 35 16.44 3.43 -13.64
CA LYS A 35 17.18 3.28 -12.36
C LYS A 35 16.90 1.97 -11.62
N ILE A 36 15.95 1.16 -12.09
CA ILE A 36 15.58 -0.16 -11.55
C ILE A 36 16.06 -1.30 -12.51
N ASP A 37 16.97 -1.02 -13.47
CA ASP A 37 17.56 -1.97 -14.43
C ASP A 37 16.58 -2.81 -15.28
N VAL A 38 15.27 -2.47 -15.28
CA VAL A 38 14.26 -3.20 -16.07
C VAL A 38 14.21 -2.71 -17.52
N ILE A 39 14.58 -1.45 -17.78
CA ILE A 39 14.43 -0.81 -19.11
C ILE A 39 15.70 -0.81 -19.95
N GLU A 40 16.89 -0.91 -19.36
CA GLU A 40 18.15 -0.94 -20.11
C GLU A 40 18.16 -2.12 -21.11
N ILE A 41 17.47 -3.23 -20.79
CA ILE A 41 17.33 -4.40 -21.66
C ILE A 41 16.49 -4.11 -22.92
N TYR A 42 15.51 -3.20 -22.85
CA TYR A 42 14.60 -2.94 -23.99
C TYR A 42 15.11 -1.83 -24.92
N MET A 43 15.82 -0.82 -24.38
CA MET A 43 16.38 0.26 -25.21
C MET A 43 17.60 -0.19 -26.04
N ASP A 44 18.29 -1.25 -25.62
CA ASP A 44 19.44 -1.80 -26.36
C ASP A 44 19.04 -2.53 -27.66
N GLN A 45 17.79 -3.03 -27.75
CA GLN A 45 17.30 -3.72 -28.96
C GLN A 45 17.08 -2.80 -30.17
N GLU A 46 16.66 -1.54 -29.97
CA GLU A 46 16.50 -0.59 -31.08
C GLU A 46 17.84 -0.05 -31.57
N HIS A 47 18.81 0.11 -30.67
CA HIS A 47 20.17 0.53 -31.03
C HIS A 47 20.97 -0.58 -31.74
N PHE A 48 20.80 -1.84 -31.35
CA PHE A 48 21.50 -2.96 -31.99
C PHE A 48 21.04 -3.20 -33.44
N LYS A 49 19.73 -3.08 -33.74
CA LYS A 49 19.21 -3.16 -35.11
C LYS A 49 19.73 -2.06 -36.05
N SER A 50 20.20 -0.94 -35.50
CA SER A 50 20.81 0.15 -36.28
C SER A 50 22.28 -0.10 -36.65
N LEU A 51 22.96 -1.05 -35.99
CA LEU A 51 24.39 -1.32 -36.18
C LEU A 51 24.66 -2.48 -37.15
N ASP A 52 23.65 -3.30 -37.48
CA ASP A 52 23.77 -4.40 -38.46
C ASP A 52 24.16 -3.92 -39.88
N HIS A 53 23.98 -2.64 -40.20
CA HIS A 53 24.37 -2.08 -41.50
C HIS A 53 25.85 -1.66 -41.59
N LEU A 54 26.65 -1.81 -40.52
CA LEU A 54 28.04 -1.31 -40.46
C LEU A 54 29.12 -2.41 -40.34
N PHE A 55 28.77 -3.69 -40.20
CA PHE A 55 29.74 -4.77 -39.99
C PHE A 55 29.78 -5.77 -41.16
N LEU A 56 30.98 -5.98 -41.73
CA LEU A 56 31.28 -6.95 -42.79
C LEU A 56 31.28 -8.41 -42.26
N PRO A 57 31.02 -9.43 -43.12
CA PRO A 57 30.58 -10.77 -42.71
C PRO A 57 31.68 -11.76 -42.28
N HIS A 58 32.86 -11.30 -41.86
CA HIS A 58 33.93 -12.19 -41.41
C HIS A 58 34.28 -11.92 -39.94
N LEU A 59 33.49 -12.53 -39.05
CA LEU A 59 33.77 -12.55 -37.61
C LEU A 59 33.76 -14.02 -37.13
N GLU A 60 34.95 -14.58 -36.91
CA GLU A 60 35.09 -15.82 -36.14
C GLU A 60 35.10 -15.43 -34.65
N VAL A 61 34.08 -15.85 -33.91
CA VAL A 61 33.95 -15.56 -32.47
C VAL A 61 34.54 -16.74 -31.69
N PRO A 62 35.64 -16.57 -30.95
CA PRO A 62 36.11 -17.60 -30.02
C PRO A 62 35.17 -17.62 -28.81
N LEU A 63 34.44 -18.72 -28.64
CA LEU A 63 33.70 -19.00 -27.41
C LEU A 63 34.70 -19.35 -26.30
N ASP A 64 34.82 -18.54 -25.25
CA ASP A 64 35.45 -18.97 -24.02
C ASP A 64 34.73 -18.44 -22.77
N CYS A 65 34.53 -19.37 -21.82
CA CYS A 65 34.01 -19.23 -20.45
C CYS A 65 32.49 -19.02 -20.27
N VAL A 66 31.80 -20.16 -20.08
CA VAL A 66 30.44 -20.23 -19.51
C VAL A 66 30.52 -20.00 -17.99
N ASP A 67 30.11 -18.81 -17.54
CA ASP A 67 29.69 -18.60 -16.15
C ASP A 67 28.17 -18.37 -16.17
N GLY A 68 27.42 -19.17 -15.41
CA GLY A 68 26.06 -19.63 -15.72
C GLY A 68 24.90 -18.63 -15.83
N ASP A 69 25.14 -17.33 -16.04
CA ASP A 69 24.12 -16.31 -16.32
C ASP A 69 24.56 -15.26 -17.37
N ARG A 70 25.79 -15.34 -17.91
CA ARG A 70 26.33 -14.40 -18.92
C ARG A 70 27.19 -15.12 -19.95
N ASP A 71 26.92 -14.89 -21.23
CA ASP A 71 27.92 -15.15 -22.27
C ASP A 71 28.68 -13.83 -22.50
N ARG A 72 30.00 -13.87 -22.29
CA ARG A 72 30.90 -12.76 -22.65
C ARG A 72 31.40 -13.02 -24.06
N TYR A 73 31.08 -12.11 -24.97
CA TYR A 73 31.63 -12.11 -26.32
C TYR A 73 32.74 -11.07 -26.37
N HIS A 74 33.95 -11.54 -26.70
CA HIS A 74 35.02 -10.68 -27.15
C HIS A 74 34.87 -10.51 -28.66
N ILE A 75 34.37 -9.34 -29.07
CA ILE A 75 34.28 -8.97 -30.48
C ILE A 75 35.56 -8.20 -30.80
N GLU A 76 36.47 -8.85 -31.52
CA GLU A 76 37.67 -8.22 -32.05
C GLU A 76 37.39 -7.75 -33.48
N GLY A 77 37.59 -6.45 -33.73
CA GLY A 77 37.43 -5.86 -35.05
C GLY A 77 38.56 -4.88 -35.36
N LEU A 78 38.86 -4.68 -36.64
CA LEU A 78 39.75 -3.63 -37.11
C LEU A 78 38.90 -2.46 -37.61
N MET A 79 39.13 -1.26 -37.06
CA MET A 79 38.46 -0.05 -37.54
C MET A 79 39.41 0.72 -38.46
N GLU A 80 39.01 0.91 -39.71
CA GLU A 80 39.73 1.66 -40.73
C GLU A 80 39.39 3.15 -40.59
N SER A 81 40.40 3.99 -40.33
CA SER A 81 40.23 5.45 -40.32
C SER A 81 40.27 5.99 -41.76
N PRO A 82 39.43 6.98 -42.13
CA PRO A 82 39.52 7.58 -43.46
C PRO A 82 40.89 8.27 -43.61
N SER A 83 41.70 7.76 -44.54
CA SER A 83 43.06 8.22 -44.81
C SER A 83 43.06 9.68 -45.30
N VAL A 84 43.83 10.54 -44.63
CA VAL A 84 44.30 11.79 -45.24
C VAL A 84 45.75 11.54 -45.64
N ASP A 85 45.92 11.22 -46.92
CA ASP A 85 47.16 11.18 -47.72
C ASP A 85 48.41 10.47 -47.14
N ASP A 86 48.87 9.49 -47.93
CA ASP A 86 50.22 8.88 -47.97
C ASP A 86 50.57 7.77 -46.94
N ASP A 87 50.66 6.55 -47.48
CA ASP A 87 51.35 5.34 -47.02
C ASP A 87 51.24 4.93 -45.53
N GLY A 88 50.10 4.33 -45.18
CA GLY A 88 49.99 3.44 -44.04
C GLY A 88 48.55 3.21 -43.58
N ASP A 89 47.99 2.03 -43.88
CA ASP A 89 46.70 1.62 -43.30
C ASP A 89 46.87 1.47 -41.77
N CYS A 90 46.39 2.46 -41.03
CA CYS A 90 46.41 2.44 -39.57
C CYS A 90 45.20 1.66 -39.06
N PHE A 91 45.36 0.35 -38.89
CA PHE A 91 44.33 -0.50 -38.26
C PHE A 91 44.36 -0.31 -36.75
N SER A 92 43.32 0.32 -36.19
CA SER A 92 43.15 0.37 -34.74
C SER A 92 42.37 -0.86 -34.25
N PRO A 93 42.89 -1.62 -33.26
CA PRO A 93 42.15 -2.74 -32.70
C PRO A 93 40.98 -2.22 -31.87
N LEU A 94 39.76 -2.51 -32.32
CA LEU A 94 38.54 -2.26 -31.58
C LEU A 94 38.22 -3.52 -30.77
N LEU A 95 38.31 -3.39 -29.45
CA LEU A 95 37.95 -4.45 -28.51
C LEU A 95 36.59 -4.11 -27.89
N LEU A 96 35.53 -4.77 -28.37
CA LEU A 96 34.18 -4.61 -27.86
C LEU A 96 33.88 -5.76 -26.90
N ASN A 97 33.64 -5.41 -25.63
CA ASN A 97 33.10 -6.33 -24.64
C ASN A 97 31.57 -6.31 -24.76
N ALA A 98 31.00 -7.33 -25.40
CA ALA A 98 29.56 -7.53 -25.46
C ALA A 98 29.13 -8.59 -24.44
N THR A 99 28.09 -8.30 -23.67
CA THR A 99 27.47 -9.26 -22.75
C THR A 99 26.08 -9.61 -23.27
N SER A 100 25.82 -10.87 -23.62
CA SER A 100 24.44 -11.28 -23.92
C SER A 100 23.67 -11.50 -22.63
N VAL A 101 22.37 -11.28 -22.74
CA VAL A 101 21.39 -11.64 -21.74
C VAL A 101 20.59 -12.82 -22.27
N ASN A 102 20.58 -13.94 -21.54
CA ASN A 102 19.70 -15.04 -21.89
C ASN A 102 18.23 -14.66 -21.61
N ILE A 103 17.48 -14.38 -22.67
CA ILE A 103 16.10 -13.91 -22.63
C ILE A 103 15.16 -14.97 -22.02
N GLU A 104 15.41 -16.27 -22.27
CA GLU A 104 14.57 -17.35 -21.74
C GLU A 104 14.70 -17.47 -20.22
N VAL A 105 15.92 -17.37 -19.69
CA VAL A 105 16.18 -17.38 -18.25
C VAL A 105 15.53 -16.16 -17.59
N TYR A 106 15.60 -14.99 -18.24
CA TYR A 106 14.95 -13.76 -17.76
C TYR A 106 13.43 -13.90 -17.68
N TYR A 107 12.79 -14.44 -18.73
CA TYR A 107 11.35 -14.67 -18.76
C TYR A 107 10.91 -15.69 -17.70
N ASN A 108 11.66 -16.78 -17.53
CA ASN A 108 11.38 -17.76 -16.48
C ASN A 108 11.46 -17.15 -15.07
N LYS A 109 12.48 -16.32 -14.80
CA LYS A 109 12.61 -15.56 -13.54
C LYS A 109 11.41 -14.61 -13.34
N ALA A 110 10.95 -13.94 -14.39
CA ALA A 110 9.78 -13.04 -14.37
C ALA A 110 8.47 -13.77 -14.06
N VAL A 111 8.24 -14.91 -14.72
CA VAL A 111 7.05 -15.74 -14.50
C VAL A 111 7.04 -16.26 -13.06
N ASN A 112 8.17 -16.77 -12.54
CA ASN A 112 8.25 -17.21 -11.15
C ASN A 112 7.96 -16.08 -10.15
N TYR A 113 8.46 -14.87 -10.42
CA TYR A 113 8.13 -13.69 -9.62
C TYR A 113 6.62 -13.38 -9.62
N THR A 114 5.98 -13.34 -10.79
CA THR A 114 4.54 -13.06 -10.88
C THR A 114 3.68 -14.16 -10.22
N LEU A 115 4.12 -15.43 -10.28
CA LEU A 115 3.49 -16.53 -9.54
C LEU A 115 3.60 -16.34 -8.01
N MET A 116 4.75 -15.87 -7.53
CA MET A 116 4.90 -15.50 -6.11
C MET A 116 3.94 -14.35 -5.74
N VAL A 117 3.89 -13.28 -6.55
CA VAL A 117 3.04 -12.10 -6.27
C VAL A 117 1.56 -12.46 -6.27
N THR A 118 1.11 -13.31 -7.21
CA THR A 118 -0.28 -13.77 -7.27
C THR A 118 -0.64 -14.61 -6.05
N PHE A 119 0.21 -15.56 -5.67
CA PHE A 119 0.03 -16.37 -4.46
C PHE A 119 -0.04 -15.52 -3.19
N VAL A 120 0.89 -14.57 -3.03
CA VAL A 120 0.91 -13.61 -1.92
C VAL A 120 -0.37 -12.77 -1.88
N SER A 121 -0.83 -12.29 -3.03
CA SER A 121 -2.05 -11.47 -3.12
C SER A 121 -3.29 -12.28 -2.75
N PHE A 122 -3.36 -13.55 -3.16
CA PHE A 122 -4.43 -14.46 -2.73
C PHE A 122 -4.42 -14.69 -1.22
N LEU A 123 -3.26 -14.91 -0.61
CA LEU A 123 -3.13 -15.05 0.84
C LEU A 123 -3.55 -13.76 1.58
N GLN A 124 -3.21 -12.58 1.04
CA GLN A 124 -3.65 -11.29 1.58
C GLN A 124 -5.18 -11.16 1.58
N VAL A 125 -5.87 -11.61 0.52
CA VAL A 125 -7.34 -11.65 0.48
C VAL A 125 -7.89 -12.52 1.62
N LEU A 126 -7.36 -13.74 1.81
CA LEU A 126 -7.82 -14.64 2.88
C LEU A 126 -7.63 -14.04 4.28
N LEU A 127 -6.49 -13.37 4.51
CA LEU A 127 -6.20 -12.70 5.76
C LEU A 127 -7.14 -11.50 6.01
N LEU A 128 -7.40 -10.70 4.97
CA LEU A 128 -8.33 -9.56 5.03
C LEU A 128 -9.76 -10.02 5.33
N ILE A 129 -10.25 -11.07 4.67
CA ILE A 129 -11.58 -11.63 4.94
C ILE A 129 -11.70 -12.05 6.41
N ARG A 130 -10.71 -12.79 6.93
CA ARG A 130 -10.71 -13.20 8.34
C ARG A 130 -10.67 -12.02 9.31
N GLN A 131 -9.93 -10.97 8.97
CA GLN A 131 -9.90 -9.75 9.79
C GLN A 131 -11.23 -8.99 9.76
N MET A 132 -11.88 -8.91 8.60
CA MET A 132 -13.21 -8.30 8.47
C MET A 132 -14.26 -9.07 9.26
N GLU A 133 -14.19 -10.40 9.29
CA GLU A 133 -15.07 -11.26 10.09
C GLU A 133 -14.84 -11.07 11.60
N HIS A 134 -13.56 -11.02 12.03
CA HIS A 134 -13.21 -10.74 13.42
C HIS A 134 -13.72 -9.37 13.89
N GLY A 135 -13.69 -8.37 13.00
CA GLY A 135 -14.16 -7.01 13.23
C GLY A 135 -15.61 -6.74 12.81
N ASN A 136 -16.46 -7.76 12.62
CA ASN A 136 -17.79 -7.58 12.05
C ASN A 136 -18.77 -6.80 12.95
N THR A 137 -18.47 -6.64 14.25
CA THR A 137 -19.26 -5.79 15.15
C THR A 137 -18.92 -4.31 14.96
N GLN A 138 -19.89 -3.41 15.19
CA GLN A 138 -19.66 -1.96 15.10
C GLN A 138 -18.56 -1.51 16.05
N SER A 139 -18.56 -2.02 17.29
CA SER A 139 -17.52 -1.76 18.28
C SER A 139 -16.13 -2.28 17.86
N GLY A 140 -16.06 -3.45 17.19
CA GLY A 140 -14.84 -4.07 16.72
C GLY A 140 -14.20 -3.30 15.59
N ALA A 141 -14.96 -3.01 14.54
CA ALA A 141 -14.50 -2.22 13.40
C ALA A 141 -14.07 -0.80 13.79
N ALA A 142 -14.77 -0.13 14.72
CA ALA A 142 -14.43 1.24 15.15
C ALA A 142 -13.09 1.36 15.91
N LYS A 143 -12.55 0.24 16.41
CA LYS A 143 -11.22 0.19 17.07
C LYS A 143 -10.07 0.17 16.08
N VAL A 144 -10.33 -0.11 14.81
CA VAL A 144 -9.31 -0.22 13.75
C VAL A 144 -9.04 1.15 13.15
N SER A 145 -7.77 1.44 12.89
CA SER A 145 -7.33 2.71 12.33
C SER A 145 -7.58 2.76 10.82
N ILE A 146 -8.38 3.75 10.39
CA ILE A 146 -8.64 4.03 8.96
C ILE A 146 -7.33 4.32 8.23
N LEU A 147 -6.38 5.01 8.87
CA LEU A 147 -5.11 5.39 8.24
C LEU A 147 -4.22 4.18 7.94
N MET A 148 -4.18 3.17 8.83
CA MET A 148 -3.43 1.93 8.60
C MET A 148 -3.90 1.20 7.35
N ILE A 149 -5.22 0.98 7.22
CA ILE A 149 -5.77 0.28 6.05
C ILE A 149 -5.66 1.15 4.80
N GLY A 150 -5.82 2.48 4.93
CA GLY A 150 -5.68 3.41 3.82
C GLY A 150 -4.27 3.40 3.24
N GLN A 151 -3.24 3.43 4.10
CA GLN A 151 -1.84 3.36 3.68
C GLN A 151 -1.53 2.03 2.99
N GLN A 152 -2.08 0.93 3.50
CA GLN A 152 -1.97 -0.40 2.87
C GLN A 152 -2.58 -0.43 1.46
N ALA A 153 -3.78 0.12 1.29
CA ALA A 153 -4.45 0.22 -0.01
C ALA A 153 -3.70 1.10 -1.02
N ILE A 154 -3.05 2.16 -0.54
CA ILE A 154 -2.19 3.00 -1.37
C ILE A 154 -0.96 2.21 -1.84
N MET A 155 -0.33 1.43 -0.96
CA MET A 155 0.81 0.59 -1.37
C MET A 155 0.41 -0.44 -2.42
N ASP A 156 -0.73 -1.12 -2.25
CA ASP A 156 -1.17 -2.14 -3.19
C ASP A 156 -1.64 -1.56 -4.53
N SER A 157 -2.17 -0.35 -4.55
CA SER A 157 -2.47 0.33 -5.81
C SER A 157 -1.21 0.73 -6.57
N TYR A 158 -0.15 1.20 -5.90
CA TYR A 158 1.15 1.41 -6.53
C TYR A 158 1.74 0.12 -7.09
N LEU A 159 1.70 -0.97 -6.33
CA LEU A 159 2.16 -2.28 -6.81
C LEU A 159 1.32 -2.75 -8.01
N CYS A 160 0.01 -2.55 -7.98
CA CYS A 160 -0.87 -2.88 -9.11
C CYS A 160 -0.48 -2.10 -10.37
N LEU A 161 -0.28 -0.78 -10.25
CA LEU A 161 0.13 0.07 -11.38
C LEU A 161 1.50 -0.35 -11.92
N LEU A 162 2.46 -0.63 -11.04
CA LEU A 162 3.80 -1.09 -11.43
C LEU A 162 3.74 -2.38 -12.26
N HIS A 163 3.00 -3.40 -11.80
CA HIS A 163 2.87 -4.66 -12.53
C HIS A 163 2.11 -4.50 -13.85
N LEU A 164 1.05 -3.67 -13.87
CA LEU A 164 0.30 -3.40 -15.09
C LEU A 164 1.20 -2.73 -16.14
N THR A 165 1.94 -1.70 -15.74
CA THR A 165 2.89 -1.00 -16.61
C THR A 165 4.00 -1.93 -17.10
N ALA A 166 4.59 -2.74 -16.22
CA ALA A 166 5.62 -3.72 -16.60
C ALA A 166 5.10 -4.73 -17.63
N GLY A 167 3.85 -5.20 -17.49
CA GLY A 167 3.21 -6.07 -18.47
C GLY A 167 2.97 -5.39 -19.83
N ILE A 168 2.58 -4.11 -19.83
CA ILE A 168 2.37 -3.32 -21.07
C ILE A 168 3.70 -3.08 -21.80
N LEU A 169 4.79 -2.84 -21.07
CA LEU A 169 6.11 -2.59 -21.65
C LEU A 169 6.76 -3.86 -22.22
N VAL A 170 6.42 -5.03 -21.69
CA VAL A 170 6.99 -6.32 -22.13
C VAL A 170 5.88 -7.25 -22.60
N GLU A 171 5.51 -7.12 -23.87
CA GLU A 171 4.37 -7.83 -24.47
C GLU A 171 4.40 -9.36 -24.25
N SER A 172 5.58 -9.98 -24.32
CA SER A 172 5.77 -11.42 -24.10
C SER A 172 5.44 -11.89 -22.68
N LEU A 173 5.46 -10.99 -21.70
CA LEU A 173 5.16 -11.26 -20.29
C LEU A 173 3.82 -10.66 -19.84
N PHE A 174 3.07 -10.03 -20.75
CA PHE A 174 1.83 -9.31 -20.44
C PHE A 174 0.85 -10.17 -19.64
N ASN A 175 0.58 -11.40 -20.06
CA ASN A 175 -0.38 -12.29 -19.38
C ASN A 175 0.00 -12.57 -17.91
N ALA A 176 1.29 -12.78 -17.63
CA ALA A 176 1.77 -13.09 -16.29
C ALA A 176 1.65 -11.86 -15.36
N PHE A 177 2.12 -10.71 -15.82
CA PHE A 177 2.04 -9.45 -15.07
C PHE A 177 0.62 -8.92 -14.94
N ALA A 178 -0.22 -9.04 -15.97
CA ALA A 178 -1.63 -8.66 -15.93
C ALA A 178 -2.40 -9.49 -14.90
N THR A 179 -2.10 -10.79 -14.79
CA THR A 179 -2.69 -11.66 -13.75
C THR A 179 -2.31 -11.19 -12.36
N ALA A 180 -1.02 -10.89 -12.11
CA ALA A 180 -0.56 -10.33 -10.84
C ALA A 180 -1.22 -8.98 -10.50
N ALA A 181 -1.29 -8.09 -11.49
CA ALA A 181 -1.96 -6.79 -11.35
C ALA A 181 -3.45 -6.95 -11.05
N PHE A 182 -4.15 -7.88 -11.71
CA PHE A 182 -5.57 -8.15 -11.46
C PHE A 182 -5.84 -8.57 -10.01
N PHE A 183 -5.04 -9.50 -9.46
CA PHE A 183 -5.20 -9.90 -8.06
C PHE A 183 -4.92 -8.74 -7.09
N LYS A 184 -3.90 -7.91 -7.37
CA LYS A 184 -3.64 -6.70 -6.57
C LYS A 184 -4.76 -5.68 -6.67
N PHE A 185 -5.32 -5.48 -7.88
CA PHE A 185 -6.48 -4.65 -8.11
C PHE A 185 -7.67 -5.10 -7.26
N VAL A 186 -7.95 -6.40 -7.24
CA VAL A 186 -9.01 -6.98 -6.40
C VAL A 186 -8.75 -6.74 -4.91
N VAL A 187 -7.51 -6.90 -4.44
CA VAL A 187 -7.13 -6.63 -3.04
C VAL A 187 -7.47 -5.19 -2.64
N PHE A 188 -6.93 -4.19 -3.35
CA PHE A 188 -7.06 -2.80 -2.91
C PHE A 188 -8.43 -2.19 -3.22
N SER A 189 -9.00 -2.46 -4.40
CA SER A 189 -10.23 -1.80 -4.87
C SER A 189 -11.50 -2.42 -4.30
N ILE A 190 -11.48 -3.72 -3.97
CA ILE A 190 -12.65 -4.43 -3.45
C ILE A 190 -12.50 -4.67 -1.95
N PHE A 191 -11.50 -5.43 -1.52
CA PHE A 191 -11.41 -5.88 -0.12
C PHE A 191 -11.01 -4.76 0.84
N GLU A 192 -9.90 -4.07 0.57
CA GLU A 192 -9.41 -3.01 1.46
C GLU A 192 -10.35 -1.80 1.45
N MET A 193 -10.86 -1.41 0.29
CA MET A 193 -11.84 -0.32 0.19
C MET A 193 -13.16 -0.65 0.92
N ARG A 194 -13.66 -1.88 0.78
CA ARG A 194 -14.83 -2.34 1.56
C ARG A 194 -14.55 -2.32 3.06
N TYR A 195 -13.34 -2.69 3.46
CA TYR A 195 -12.97 -2.65 4.87
C TYR A 195 -12.87 -1.22 5.42
N LEU A 196 -12.28 -0.29 4.66
CA LEU A 196 -12.26 1.14 4.99
C LEU A 196 -13.66 1.71 5.22
N LEU A 197 -14.61 1.37 4.34
CA LEU A 197 -16.00 1.79 4.49
C LEU A 197 -16.66 1.18 5.73
N ALA A 198 -16.38 -0.08 6.04
CA ALA A 198 -16.89 -0.74 7.24
C ALA A 198 -16.38 -0.04 8.52
N ILE A 199 -15.08 0.26 8.59
CA ILE A 199 -14.45 0.97 9.72
C ILE A 199 -15.00 2.40 9.84
N TRP A 200 -15.11 3.11 8.71
CA TRP A 200 -15.61 4.47 8.66
C TRP A 200 -17.07 4.55 9.15
N LYS A 201 -17.93 3.65 8.67
CA LYS A 201 -19.33 3.53 9.10
C LYS A 201 -19.42 3.19 10.59
N ALA A 202 -18.58 2.27 11.05
CA ALA A 202 -18.55 1.89 12.46
C ALA A 202 -18.15 3.04 13.39
N SER A 203 -17.30 3.95 12.90
CA SER A 203 -16.84 5.12 13.63
C SER A 203 -17.86 6.27 13.70
N ARG A 204 -18.95 6.23 12.91
CA ARG A 204 -19.96 7.30 12.83
C ARG A 204 -21.37 6.71 12.85
N PRO A 205 -22.08 6.74 13.99
CA PRO A 205 -23.50 6.41 14.07
C PRO A 205 -24.32 7.26 13.10
N MET A 206 -24.88 6.67 12.04
CA MET A 206 -25.83 7.37 11.17
C MET A 206 -27.22 7.40 11.83
N ASN A 207 -27.87 8.56 11.78
CA ASN A 207 -29.26 8.70 12.19
C ASN A 207 -30.16 7.92 11.20
N ASN A 208 -31.14 7.18 11.71
CA ASN A 208 -31.99 6.30 10.90
C ASN A 208 -32.90 7.12 9.98
N GLY A 209 -32.49 7.33 8.72
CA GLY A 209 -33.34 7.94 7.69
C GLY A 209 -32.61 8.40 6.43
N GLU A 210 -31.37 8.89 6.55
CA GLU A 210 -30.61 9.50 5.43
C GLU A 210 -29.53 8.57 4.87
N GLY A 211 -29.76 7.25 4.98
CA GLY A 211 -28.70 6.24 4.95
C GLY A 211 -27.94 6.12 3.63
N TRP A 212 -28.67 5.98 2.52
CA TRP A 212 -28.09 5.56 1.25
C TRP A 212 -27.39 6.69 0.48
N GLU A 213 -28.04 7.84 0.34
CA GLU A 213 -27.45 8.98 -0.38
C GLU A 213 -26.26 9.57 0.38
N THR A 214 -26.34 9.62 1.72
CA THR A 214 -25.19 10.00 2.55
C THR A 214 -24.04 9.01 2.37
N MET A 215 -24.32 7.70 2.39
CA MET A 215 -23.27 6.69 2.16
C MET A 215 -22.65 6.83 0.77
N ARG A 216 -23.42 7.09 -0.29
CA ARG A 216 -22.90 7.30 -1.65
C ARG A 216 -22.01 8.54 -1.74
N ARG A 217 -22.42 9.66 -1.13
CA ARG A 217 -21.61 10.88 -1.07
C ARG A 217 -20.29 10.65 -0.35
N GLU A 218 -20.33 9.97 0.79
CA GLU A 218 -19.14 9.70 1.61
C GLU A 218 -18.21 8.68 0.95
N LEU A 219 -18.77 7.70 0.23
CA LEU A 219 -18.04 6.78 -0.64
C LEU A 219 -17.26 7.56 -1.72
N SER A 220 -17.92 8.50 -2.39
CA SER A 220 -17.29 9.37 -3.39
C SER A 220 -16.18 10.25 -2.79
N VAL A 221 -16.37 10.74 -1.56
CA VAL A 221 -15.34 11.50 -0.83
C VAL A 221 -14.15 10.60 -0.46
N LEU A 222 -14.39 9.36 -0.03
CA LEU A 222 -13.32 8.41 0.28
C LEU A 222 -12.50 8.07 -0.97
N TYR A 223 -13.17 7.78 -2.10
CA TYR A 223 -12.50 7.50 -3.38
C TYR A 223 -11.75 8.70 -3.92
N SER A 224 -12.33 9.90 -3.90
CA SER A 224 -11.64 11.11 -4.37
C SER A 224 -10.39 11.42 -3.54
N ARG A 225 -10.43 11.22 -2.22
CA ARG A 225 -9.24 11.30 -1.37
C ARG A 225 -8.22 10.22 -1.71
N PHE A 226 -8.66 8.98 -1.92
CA PHE A 226 -7.78 7.88 -2.31
C PHE A 226 -7.05 8.18 -3.62
N TYR A 227 -7.77 8.59 -4.66
CA TYR A 227 -7.17 8.93 -5.96
C TYR A 227 -6.31 10.20 -5.89
N GLY A 228 -6.70 11.20 -5.09
CA GLY A 228 -5.88 12.38 -4.84
C GLY A 228 -4.55 12.05 -4.17
N ILE A 229 -4.56 11.15 -3.17
CA ILE A 229 -3.33 10.68 -2.51
C ILE A 229 -2.50 9.82 -3.46
N LEU A 230 -3.14 8.95 -4.25
CA LEU A 230 -2.47 8.12 -5.25
C LEU A 230 -1.72 8.99 -6.27
N LEU A 231 -2.42 9.93 -6.91
CA LEU A 231 -1.83 10.83 -7.90
C LEU A 231 -0.76 11.74 -7.27
N GLY A 232 -1.06 12.34 -6.12
CA GLY A 232 -0.12 13.17 -5.40
C GLY A 232 1.14 12.42 -4.99
N GLY A 233 1.02 11.14 -4.58
CA GLY A 233 2.17 10.33 -4.23
C GLY A 233 3.00 9.87 -5.45
N ILE A 234 2.42 9.73 -6.65
CA ILE A 234 3.20 9.56 -7.90
C ILE A 234 4.11 10.79 -8.10
N LEU A 235 3.54 12.00 -7.98
CA LEU A 235 4.29 13.25 -8.13
C LEU A 235 5.40 13.38 -7.07
N VAL A 236 5.11 13.03 -5.81
CA VAL A 236 6.10 13.03 -4.73
C VAL A 236 7.21 12.00 -4.99
N MET A 237 6.89 10.78 -5.44
CA MET A 237 7.90 9.78 -5.80
C MET A 237 8.79 10.26 -6.95
N TYR A 238 8.22 10.96 -7.93
CA TYR A 238 8.97 11.50 -9.06
C TYR A 238 9.93 12.62 -8.63
N GLU A 239 9.42 13.63 -7.91
CA GLU A 239 10.23 14.78 -7.48
C GLU A 239 11.31 14.38 -6.48
N PHE A 240 10.96 13.53 -5.51
CA PHE A 240 11.86 13.10 -4.42
C PHE A 240 12.45 11.71 -4.65
N HIS A 241 12.69 11.31 -5.90
CA HIS A 241 13.25 9.99 -6.22
C HIS A 241 14.61 9.72 -5.55
N ASN A 242 15.41 10.75 -5.27
CA ASN A 242 16.66 10.63 -4.51
C ASN A 242 16.44 10.12 -3.07
N PHE A 243 15.25 10.33 -2.51
CA PHE A 243 14.85 9.88 -1.17
C PHE A 243 13.95 8.63 -1.21
N LEU A 244 14.02 7.83 -2.28
CA LEU A 244 13.17 6.65 -2.47
C LEU A 244 13.26 5.65 -1.32
N ARG A 245 14.45 5.39 -0.77
CA ARG A 245 14.63 4.46 0.37
C ARG A 245 13.90 4.94 1.64
N PRO A 246 14.07 6.19 2.10
CA PRO A 246 13.23 6.77 3.17
C PRO A 246 11.73 6.76 2.88
N ILE A 247 11.31 7.08 1.64
CA ILE A 247 9.89 7.07 1.25
C ILE A 247 9.31 5.66 1.36
N LEU A 248 10.04 4.64 0.92
CA LEU A 248 9.65 3.24 1.10
C LEU A 248 9.52 2.87 2.58
N LEU A 249 10.48 3.24 3.43
CA LEU A 249 10.37 3.00 4.88
C LEU A 249 9.12 3.67 5.47
N LEU A 250 8.78 4.89 5.04
CA LEU A 250 7.55 5.56 5.42
C LEU A 250 6.32 4.77 4.95
N MET A 251 6.31 4.26 3.72
CA MET A 251 5.20 3.44 3.21
C MET A 251 5.04 2.12 4.00
N TYR A 252 6.14 1.48 4.40
CA TYR A 252 6.15 0.29 5.26
C TYR A 252 5.90 0.59 6.76
N SER A 253 5.63 1.84 7.15
CA SER A 253 5.25 2.20 8.53
C SER A 253 3.76 2.03 8.84
N PHE A 254 3.03 1.26 8.03
CA PHE A 254 1.57 1.20 8.05
C PHE A 254 0.97 0.63 9.35
N TRP A 255 1.75 -0.07 10.20
CA TRP A 255 1.28 -0.51 11.52
C TRP A 255 1.28 0.61 12.56
N ILE A 256 2.13 1.64 12.40
CA ILE A 256 2.28 2.74 13.36
C ILE A 256 0.96 3.48 13.65
N PRO A 257 0.14 3.85 12.63
CA PRO A 257 -1.17 4.45 12.88
C PRO A 257 -2.09 3.63 13.80
N GLN A 258 -2.01 2.30 13.75
CA GLN A 258 -2.79 1.44 14.64
C GLN A 258 -2.22 1.44 16.05
N ILE A 259 -0.89 1.36 16.20
CA ILE A 259 -0.21 1.43 17.52
C ILE A 259 -0.62 2.71 18.25
N ILE A 260 -0.59 3.85 17.55
CA ILE A 260 -1.01 5.15 18.09
C ILE A 260 -2.50 5.12 18.47
N THR A 261 -3.35 4.59 17.59
CA THR A 261 -4.81 4.51 17.85
C THR A 261 -5.10 3.65 19.09
N ASN A 262 -4.38 2.55 19.27
CA ASN A 262 -4.53 1.67 20.43
C ASN A 262 -4.18 2.36 21.74
N VAL A 263 -3.11 3.15 21.75
CA VAL A 263 -2.70 3.94 22.92
C VAL A 263 -3.74 4.99 23.27
N VAL A 264 -4.13 5.80 22.27
CA VAL A 264 -5.02 6.95 22.46
C VAL A 264 -6.41 6.50 22.89
N ARG A 265 -7.00 5.52 22.20
CA ARG A 265 -8.38 5.05 22.43
C ARG A 265 -8.50 3.91 23.44
N ASP A 266 -7.38 3.44 24.00
CA ASP A 266 -7.31 2.24 24.85
C ASP A 266 -7.96 0.99 24.23
N SER A 267 -7.85 0.86 22.91
CA SER A 267 -8.48 -0.22 22.16
C SER A 267 -7.85 -1.57 22.53
N ARG A 268 -8.65 -2.47 23.11
CA ARG A 268 -8.25 -3.86 23.36
C ARG A 268 -8.59 -4.75 22.18
N LYS A 269 -7.62 -5.56 21.76
CA LYS A 269 -7.72 -6.59 20.70
C LYS A 269 -8.42 -6.10 19.41
N PRO A 270 -7.93 -5.00 18.79
CA PRO A 270 -8.53 -4.47 17.55
C PRO A 270 -8.29 -5.35 16.33
N LEU A 271 -7.19 -6.10 16.32
CA LEU A 271 -6.72 -6.89 15.19
C LEU A 271 -6.50 -8.35 15.62
N HIS A 272 -6.79 -9.26 14.71
CA HIS A 272 -6.53 -10.68 14.90
C HIS A 272 -5.01 -10.97 14.79
N PRO A 273 -4.39 -11.75 15.71
CA PRO A 273 -2.94 -11.99 15.69
C PRO A 273 -2.43 -12.63 14.39
N HIS A 274 -3.19 -13.55 13.80
CA HIS A 274 -2.82 -14.18 12.53
C HIS A 274 -2.85 -13.18 11.37
N TYR A 275 -3.71 -12.16 11.43
CA TYR A 275 -3.71 -11.08 10.45
C TYR A 275 -2.44 -10.24 10.57
N ILE A 276 -2.02 -9.88 11.79
CA ILE A 276 -0.79 -9.10 12.04
C ILE A 276 0.44 -9.84 11.48
N LEU A 277 0.61 -11.11 11.84
CA LEU A 277 1.74 -11.93 11.38
C LEU A 277 1.68 -12.18 9.87
N GLY A 278 0.53 -12.63 9.36
CA GLY A 278 0.34 -12.95 7.96
C GLY A 278 0.54 -11.74 7.04
N MET A 279 -0.01 -10.58 7.39
CA MET A 279 0.15 -9.36 6.59
C MET A 279 1.58 -8.83 6.63
N THR A 280 2.27 -8.95 7.77
CA THR A 280 3.69 -8.56 7.88
C THR A 280 4.57 -9.44 6.98
N VAL A 281 4.41 -10.76 7.03
CA VAL A 281 5.19 -11.71 6.21
C VAL A 281 4.88 -11.54 4.73
N THR A 282 3.60 -11.52 4.34
CA THR A 282 3.19 -11.39 2.93
C THR A 282 3.65 -10.07 2.31
N ARG A 283 3.60 -8.95 3.04
CA ARG A 283 4.08 -7.66 2.51
C ARG A 283 5.61 -7.55 2.46
N LEU A 284 6.35 -8.32 3.25
CA LEU A 284 7.81 -8.40 3.14
C LEU A 284 8.28 -9.22 1.92
N ALA A 285 7.44 -10.09 1.35
CA ALA A 285 7.85 -10.99 0.27
C ALA A 285 8.41 -10.24 -0.96
N ILE A 286 7.72 -9.19 -1.43
CA ILE A 286 8.14 -8.41 -2.60
C ILE A 286 9.46 -7.67 -2.33
N PRO A 287 9.59 -6.79 -1.31
CA PRO A 287 10.84 -6.05 -1.11
C PRO A 287 12.04 -6.97 -0.81
N LEU A 288 11.84 -8.10 -0.11
CA LEU A 288 12.92 -9.07 0.12
C LEU A 288 13.31 -9.80 -1.17
N TYR A 289 12.38 -10.10 -2.07
CA TYR A 289 12.71 -10.65 -3.38
C TYR A 289 13.53 -9.65 -4.21
N VAL A 290 13.09 -8.39 -4.26
CA VAL A 290 13.72 -7.36 -5.10
C VAL A 290 15.10 -6.97 -4.61
N PHE A 291 15.26 -6.69 -3.31
CA PHE A 291 16.51 -6.16 -2.76
C PHE A 291 17.39 -7.22 -2.08
N GLY A 292 16.87 -8.42 -1.83
CA GLY A 292 17.59 -9.49 -1.11
C GLY A 292 18.04 -10.64 -1.99
N CYS A 293 17.37 -10.91 -3.12
CA CYS A 293 17.74 -11.99 -4.02
C CYS A 293 18.84 -11.52 -4.99
N PRO A 294 20.02 -12.17 -5.03
CA PRO A 294 21.08 -11.81 -5.98
C PRO A 294 20.70 -12.10 -7.43
N ASN A 295 19.79 -13.04 -7.66
CA ASN A 295 19.29 -13.43 -8.97
C ASN A 295 17.84 -12.95 -9.16
N ASN A 296 17.61 -11.66 -8.92
CA ASN A 296 16.29 -11.04 -9.11
C ASN A 296 15.98 -10.84 -10.60
N PHE A 297 14.69 -10.82 -10.93
CA PHE A 297 14.22 -10.47 -12.27
C PHE A 297 14.62 -9.03 -12.64
N MET A 298 14.54 -8.09 -11.69
CA MET A 298 14.78 -6.66 -11.93
C MET A 298 16.27 -6.25 -11.87
N ARG A 299 17.22 -7.18 -11.71
CA ARG A 299 18.68 -6.96 -11.73
C ARG A 299 19.28 -5.94 -10.76
N ILE A 300 18.46 -5.35 -9.88
CA ILE A 300 18.93 -4.44 -8.83
C ILE A 300 19.96 -5.13 -7.93
N GLU A 301 21.06 -4.44 -7.63
CA GLU A 301 22.10 -4.94 -6.73
C GLU A 301 21.53 -5.26 -5.33
N PRO A 302 21.84 -6.45 -4.76
CA PRO A 302 21.28 -6.85 -3.48
C PRO A 302 21.88 -6.06 -2.32
N ASP A 303 21.03 -5.34 -1.58
CA ASP A 303 21.39 -4.62 -0.36
C ASP A 303 20.86 -5.37 0.87
N LYS A 304 21.72 -6.24 1.42
CA LYS A 304 21.42 -7.04 2.61
C LYS A 304 21.13 -6.19 3.84
N ASN A 305 21.84 -5.07 4.00
CA ASN A 305 21.69 -4.20 5.16
C ASN A 305 20.31 -3.54 5.17
N TRP A 306 19.87 -3.06 4.00
CA TRP A 306 18.54 -2.47 3.86
C TRP A 306 17.43 -3.51 4.08
N CYS A 307 17.58 -4.74 3.57
CA CYS A 307 16.62 -5.81 3.79
C CYS A 307 16.49 -6.19 5.27
N ILE A 308 17.62 -6.33 5.99
CA ILE A 308 17.63 -6.61 7.43
C ILE A 308 16.97 -5.45 8.19
N CYS A 309 17.31 -4.21 7.84
CA CYS A 309 16.72 -3.02 8.46
C CYS A 309 15.18 -3.00 8.28
N LEU A 310 14.69 -3.24 7.07
CA LEU A 310 13.26 -3.29 6.78
C LEU A 310 12.56 -4.43 7.54
N ALA A 311 13.14 -5.62 7.54
CA ALA A 311 12.59 -6.79 8.24
C ALA A 311 12.52 -6.56 9.76
N VAL A 312 13.57 -5.99 10.36
CA VAL A 312 13.59 -5.61 11.78
C VAL A 312 12.59 -4.50 12.07
N PHE A 313 12.51 -3.47 11.22
CA PHE A 313 11.57 -2.37 11.37
C PHE A 313 10.11 -2.85 11.34
N MET A 314 9.76 -3.68 10.37
CA MET A 314 8.43 -4.29 10.26
C MET A 314 8.15 -5.28 11.40
N GLY A 315 9.13 -6.10 11.76
CA GLY A 315 9.05 -7.05 12.86
C GLY A 315 8.84 -6.37 14.21
N LEU A 316 9.51 -5.25 14.46
CA LEU A 316 9.37 -4.45 15.67
C LEU A 316 7.96 -3.83 15.75
N GLN A 317 7.45 -3.26 14.66
CA GLN A 317 6.08 -2.75 14.60
C GLN A 317 5.04 -3.83 14.91
N ALA A 318 5.17 -5.00 14.26
CA ALA A 318 4.27 -6.13 14.48
C ALA A 318 4.37 -6.69 15.92
N SER A 319 5.59 -6.76 16.46
CA SER A 319 5.84 -7.20 17.84
C SER A 319 5.18 -6.27 18.84
N ILE A 320 5.27 -4.95 18.65
CA ILE A 320 4.58 -3.97 19.52
C ILE A 320 3.06 -4.17 19.47
N LEU A 321 2.48 -4.39 18.29
CA LEU A 321 1.04 -4.66 18.17
C LEU A 321 0.61 -5.96 18.85
N LEU A 322 1.40 -7.03 18.71
CA LEU A 322 1.14 -8.29 19.42
C LEU A 322 1.28 -8.13 20.93
N LEU A 323 2.26 -7.34 21.38
CA LEU A 323 2.44 -7.03 22.78
C LEU A 323 1.26 -6.23 23.34
N GLN A 324 0.75 -5.26 22.59
CA GLN A 324 -0.49 -4.54 22.91
C GLN A 324 -1.70 -5.48 22.97
N HIS A 325 -1.72 -6.55 22.17
CA HIS A 325 -2.79 -7.55 22.20
C HIS A 325 -2.78 -8.39 23.49
N TYR A 326 -1.62 -8.81 23.99
CA TYR A 326 -1.50 -9.69 25.16
C TYR A 326 -1.34 -8.95 26.49
N LEU A 327 -0.48 -7.92 26.55
CA LEU A 327 -0.19 -7.16 27.79
C LEU A 327 -1.07 -5.91 27.94
N GLY A 328 -1.82 -5.55 26.89
CA GLY A 328 -2.67 -4.36 26.85
C GLY A 328 -2.02 -3.16 26.15
N SER A 329 -2.87 -2.27 25.64
CA SER A 329 -2.57 -1.07 24.83
C SER A 329 -1.53 -0.12 25.44
N ARG A 330 -1.46 -0.04 26.78
CA ARG A 330 -0.73 1.00 27.51
C ARG A 330 0.42 0.47 28.38
N TRP A 331 0.79 -0.80 28.23
CA TRP A 331 1.84 -1.43 29.07
C TRP A 331 3.19 -0.67 29.04
N PHE A 332 3.52 0.01 27.94
CA PHE A 332 4.80 0.69 27.74
C PHE A 332 4.81 2.18 28.13
N ILE A 333 3.68 2.80 28.49
CA ILE A 333 3.57 4.27 28.61
C ILE A 333 3.39 4.72 30.07
N PRO A 334 4.22 5.68 30.56
CA PRO A 334 4.03 6.30 31.86
C PRO A 334 2.66 6.97 31.99
N ARG A 335 2.01 6.83 33.16
CA ARG A 335 0.63 7.33 33.40
C ARG A 335 0.43 8.83 33.18
N GLN A 336 1.51 9.62 33.15
CA GLN A 336 1.49 11.09 33.02
C GLN A 336 1.19 11.60 31.59
N ILE A 337 1.38 10.77 30.56
CA ILE A 337 1.21 11.16 29.14
C ILE A 337 -0.15 10.67 28.57
N LEU A 338 -0.95 10.00 29.39
CA LEU A 338 -2.23 9.43 28.97
C LEU A 338 -3.31 10.52 28.87
N PRO A 339 -4.15 10.50 27.83
CA PRO A 339 -5.35 11.33 27.79
C PRO A 339 -6.30 10.95 28.94
N GLU A 340 -6.95 11.96 29.52
CA GLU A 340 -7.92 11.80 30.60
C GLU A 340 -9.11 10.96 30.13
N LYS A 341 -9.39 9.85 30.82
CA LYS A 341 -10.52 8.96 30.51
C LYS A 341 -11.79 9.49 31.15
N TYR A 342 -12.92 9.41 30.44
CA TYR A 342 -14.21 9.69 31.05
C TYR A 342 -14.54 8.62 32.09
N SER A 343 -14.68 9.02 33.35
CA SER A 343 -15.11 8.10 34.41
C SER A 343 -16.60 7.82 34.29
N TYR A 344 -16.94 6.63 33.81
CA TYR A 344 -18.32 6.11 33.83
C TYR A 344 -18.84 5.90 35.25
N TYR A 345 -17.97 5.88 36.24
CA TYR A 345 -18.33 5.80 37.64
C TYR A 345 -18.30 7.22 38.24
N ARG A 346 -19.47 7.81 38.40
CA ARG A 346 -19.66 9.07 39.12
C ARG A 346 -20.38 8.78 40.44
N ARG A 347 -19.81 9.23 41.55
CA ARG A 347 -20.46 9.12 42.88
C ARG A 347 -21.57 10.17 42.98
N PHE A 348 -22.75 9.76 43.41
CA PHE A 348 -23.88 10.64 43.67
C PHE A 348 -24.08 10.85 45.17
N ASP A 349 -24.50 12.06 45.53
CA ASP A 349 -24.90 12.42 46.90
C ASP A 349 -26.27 11.81 47.23
N GLN A 350 -26.40 11.28 48.45
CA GLN A 350 -27.51 10.47 48.96
C GLN A 350 -28.89 11.15 49.04
N ASN A 351 -29.07 12.36 48.50
CA ASN A 351 -30.28 13.16 48.72
C ASN A 351 -31.33 13.07 47.61
N ALA A 352 -31.12 12.26 46.57
CA ALA A 352 -32.07 12.06 45.49
C ALA A 352 -32.53 10.58 45.42
N HIS A 353 -33.62 10.25 46.12
CA HIS A 353 -34.30 8.96 46.05
C HIS A 353 -35.03 8.74 44.71
N HIS A 354 -34.30 8.80 43.58
CA HIS A 354 -34.85 8.44 42.28
C HIS A 354 -34.42 7.03 41.93
N ALA A 355 -35.29 6.04 42.14
CA ALA A 355 -35.13 4.73 41.51
C ALA A 355 -35.18 4.95 39.99
N THR A 356 -34.05 4.71 39.30
CA THR A 356 -33.99 4.78 37.84
C THR A 356 -33.92 3.36 37.30
N ASP A 357 -34.73 3.04 36.30
CA ASP A 357 -34.73 1.71 35.69
C ASP A 357 -33.69 1.63 34.58
N CYS A 358 -32.93 0.53 34.55
CA CYS A 358 -32.02 0.27 33.45
C CYS A 358 -32.79 -0.20 32.21
N VAL A 359 -32.80 0.60 31.14
CA VAL A 359 -33.51 0.30 29.88
C VAL A 359 -33.01 -0.98 29.18
N ILE A 360 -31.82 -1.48 29.54
CA ILE A 360 -31.24 -2.68 28.91
C ILE A 360 -31.86 -3.96 29.49
N CYS A 361 -32.01 -4.04 30.82
CA CYS A 361 -32.51 -5.23 31.51
C CYS A 361 -33.90 -5.02 32.13
N MET A 362 -34.45 -3.81 32.06
CA MET A 362 -35.75 -3.41 32.61
C MET A 362 -35.88 -3.65 34.13
N THR A 363 -34.77 -3.51 34.87
CA THR A 363 -34.77 -3.65 36.34
C THR A 363 -34.25 -2.38 37.00
N ALA A 364 -34.72 -2.11 38.22
CA ALA A 364 -34.34 -0.93 38.99
C ALA A 364 -32.83 -0.91 39.29
N ILE A 365 -32.24 0.28 39.21
CA ILE A 365 -30.86 0.53 39.61
C ILE A 365 -30.90 1.03 41.04
N ASP A 366 -30.32 0.24 41.96
CA ASP A 366 -30.20 0.65 43.35
C ASP A 366 -29.04 1.65 43.51
N LEU A 367 -29.39 2.93 43.51
CA LEU A 367 -28.45 4.04 43.69
C LEU A 367 -28.05 4.27 45.17
N THR A 368 -28.64 3.51 46.10
CA THR A 368 -28.39 3.67 47.55
C THR A 368 -27.15 2.92 48.03
N GLN A 369 -26.72 1.87 47.30
CA GLN A 369 -25.49 1.14 47.59
C GLN A 369 -24.27 1.82 46.95
N ARG A 370 -23.14 1.80 47.67
CA ARG A 370 -21.79 2.22 47.21
C ARG A 370 -21.24 1.37 46.04
N SER A 371 -22.10 0.78 45.22
CA SER A 371 -21.72 -0.26 44.29
C SER A 371 -21.07 0.33 43.04
N ASN A 372 -19.96 -0.27 42.63
CA ASN A 372 -19.40 -0.14 41.27
C ASN A 372 -20.32 -0.79 40.21
N ASP A 373 -21.62 -0.95 40.50
CA ASP A 373 -22.59 -1.66 39.68
C ASP A 373 -23.46 -0.72 38.86
N CYS A 374 -23.25 0.59 38.96
CA CYS A 374 -23.90 1.60 38.13
C CYS A 374 -22.87 2.38 37.30
N MET A 375 -23.14 2.54 36.01
CA MET A 375 -22.39 3.40 35.09
C MET A 375 -23.28 4.53 34.59
N VAL A 376 -22.68 5.71 34.43
CA VAL A 376 -23.33 6.91 33.89
C VAL A 376 -22.65 7.32 32.60
N THR A 377 -23.47 7.60 31.60
CA THR A 377 -23.02 8.06 30.29
C THR A 377 -22.84 9.58 30.28
N PRO A 378 -22.07 10.18 29.33
CA PRO A 378 -21.93 11.64 29.23
C PRO A 378 -23.22 12.41 28.90
N CYS A 379 -24.28 11.70 28.54
CA CYS A 379 -25.63 12.24 28.40
C CYS A 379 -26.50 12.06 29.66
N ASP A 380 -25.86 11.72 30.79
CA ASP A 380 -26.46 11.53 32.12
C ASP A 380 -27.56 10.44 32.19
N HIS A 381 -27.50 9.43 31.32
CA HIS A 381 -28.31 8.21 31.45
C HIS A 381 -27.59 7.13 32.27
N PHE A 382 -28.36 6.42 33.11
CA PHE A 382 -27.92 5.43 34.09
C PHE A 382 -28.17 3.99 33.62
N PHE A 383 -27.21 3.11 33.87
CA PHE A 383 -27.31 1.69 33.54
C PHE A 383 -26.54 0.83 34.54
N HIS A 384 -26.90 -0.45 34.69
CA HIS A 384 -26.03 -1.39 35.39
C HIS A 384 -24.69 -1.54 34.67
N SER A 385 -23.59 -1.64 35.40
CA SER A 385 -22.23 -1.76 34.88
C SER A 385 -22.10 -2.92 33.90
N GLY A 386 -22.60 -4.11 34.27
CA GLY A 386 -22.60 -5.30 33.43
C GLY A 386 -23.55 -5.23 32.22
N CYS A 387 -24.59 -4.39 32.26
CA CYS A 387 -25.48 -4.16 31.12
C CYS A 387 -24.83 -3.21 30.12
N LEU A 388 -24.33 -2.06 30.57
CA LEU A 388 -23.69 -1.08 29.70
C LEU A 388 -22.40 -1.63 29.08
N GLN A 389 -21.61 -2.40 29.83
CA GLN A 389 -20.38 -3.02 29.30
C GLN A 389 -20.68 -3.98 28.14
N ARG A 390 -21.64 -4.90 28.31
CA ARG A 390 -22.08 -5.79 27.24
C ARG A 390 -22.66 -5.03 26.04
N TRP A 391 -23.35 -3.93 26.29
CA TRP A 391 -23.86 -3.08 25.22
C TRP A 391 -22.74 -2.38 24.45
N MET A 392 -21.73 -1.83 25.13
CA MET A 392 -20.56 -1.20 24.51
C MET A 392 -19.74 -2.19 23.66
N ASP A 393 -19.75 -3.48 24.02
CA ASP A 393 -19.15 -4.54 23.21
C ASP A 393 -19.90 -4.78 21.88
N ILE A 394 -21.15 -4.35 21.75
CA ILE A 394 -21.94 -4.44 20.52
C ILE A 394 -21.94 -3.10 19.78
N LYS A 395 -22.28 -2.01 20.48
CA LYS A 395 -22.49 -0.67 19.92
C LYS A 395 -22.00 0.44 20.87
N MET A 396 -21.19 1.36 20.35
CA MET A 396 -20.63 2.50 21.10
C MET A 396 -21.58 3.72 21.11
N GLU A 397 -22.84 3.50 21.49
CA GLU A 397 -23.90 4.53 21.54
C GLU A 397 -24.77 4.33 22.78
N CYS A 398 -25.25 5.42 23.37
CA CYS A 398 -26.17 5.37 24.51
C CYS A 398 -27.48 4.65 24.13
N PRO A 399 -27.91 3.62 24.87
CA PRO A 399 -29.17 2.91 24.61
C PRO A 399 -30.41 3.82 24.60
N THR A 400 -30.40 4.89 25.40
CA THR A 400 -31.55 5.78 25.55
C THR A 400 -31.59 6.86 24.46
N CYS A 401 -30.50 7.60 24.25
CA CYS A 401 -30.48 8.76 23.36
C CYS A 401 -29.63 8.62 22.10
N ARG A 402 -28.96 7.47 21.90
CA ARG A 402 -28.09 7.15 20.74
C ARG A 402 -26.89 8.08 20.56
N ARG A 403 -26.57 8.94 21.53
CA ARG A 403 -25.34 9.75 21.54
C ARG A 403 -24.13 8.81 21.60
N SER A 404 -23.08 9.12 20.85
CA SER A 404 -21.83 8.34 20.86
C SER A 404 -21.20 8.35 22.25
N LEU A 405 -20.70 7.18 22.66
CA LEU A 405 -20.04 7.01 23.95
C LEU A 405 -18.51 7.09 23.78
N PRO A 406 -17.78 7.81 24.65
CA PRO A 406 -16.32 7.74 24.67
C PRO A 406 -15.84 6.33 25.07
N PRO A 407 -14.59 5.96 24.80
CA PRO A 407 -14.03 4.72 25.36
C PRO A 407 -13.83 4.85 26.88
N ALA A 408 -14.20 3.80 27.62
CA ALA A 408 -14.06 3.69 29.09
C ALA A 408 -12.64 3.41 29.56
#